data_AF-A0A3C0BW08-F1
#
_entry.id   AF-A0A3C0BW08-F1
#
_cell.length_a   1.000
_cell.length_b   1.000
_cell.length_c   1.000
_cell.angle_alpha   90.00
_cell.angle_beta   90.00
_cell.angle_gamma   90.00
#
_symmetry.space_group_name_H-M   'P 1'
#
loop_
_entity.id
_entity.type
_entity.pdbx_description
1 polymer ?
#
loop_
_entity_poly.entity_id
_entity_poly.type
_entity_poly.pdbx_seq_one_letter_code
_entity_poly.pdbx_strand_id
1 'polypeptide(L)' 'QKDLILLAIDSESLGERLQWEPSRGGALFPHLYGPLDLKALLWDEPLELGADGRHRLPARVLP' A
#
# COMPACT_ATOMS: atom_id res chain seq x y z
N GLN A 1 -2.03 -8.89 12.98
CA GLN A 1 -3.47 -8.53 12.97
C GLN A 1 -4.18 -9.59 12.12
N LYS A 2 -5.50 -9.74 12.20
CA LYS A 2 -6.25 -10.71 11.37
C LYS A 2 -7.18 -9.96 10.44
N ASP A 3 -7.66 -10.64 9.41
CA ASP A 3 -8.68 -10.14 8.48
C ASP A 3 -8.30 -8.81 7.81
N LEU A 4 -7.01 -8.66 7.48
CA LEU A 4 -6.49 -7.51 6.78
C LEU A 4 -6.74 -7.62 5.28
N ILE A 5 -6.92 -6.46 4.64
CA ILE A 5 -6.97 -6.31 3.19
C ILE A 5 -5.76 -5.47 2.74
N LEU A 6 -5.09 -5.91 1.69
CA LEU A 6 -4.05 -5.16 0.99
C LEU A 6 -4.70 -4.39 -0.16
N LEU A 7 -4.39 -3.10 -0.28
CA LEU A 7 -4.84 -2.24 -1.38
C LEU A 7 -3.65 -1.86 -2.25
N ALA A 8 -3.78 -2.02 -3.56
CA ALA A 8 -2.85 -1.46 -4.53
C ALA A 8 -3.46 -0.22 -5.19
N ILE A 9 -2.74 0.89 -5.10
CA ILE A 9 -3.23 2.21 -5.48
C ILE A 9 -2.37 2.74 -6.62
N ASP A 10 -3.00 3.30 -7.64
CA ASP A 10 -2.33 4.07 -8.69
C ASP A 10 -1.83 5.40 -8.12
N SER A 11 -0.52 5.51 -7.94
CA SER A 11 0.11 6.71 -7.38
C SER A 11 0.00 7.93 -8.28
N GLU A 12 -0.05 7.75 -9.61
CA GLU A 12 -0.10 8.87 -10.56
C GLU A 12 -1.44 9.60 -10.46
N SER A 13 -2.51 8.85 -10.20
CA SER A 13 -3.88 9.39 -10.05
C SER A 13 -4.07 10.27 -8.80
N LEU A 14 -3.18 10.19 -7.81
CA LEU A 14 -3.31 10.91 -6.54
C LEU A 14 -2.81 12.36 -6.60
N GLY A 15 -2.05 12.70 -7.64
CA GLY A 15 -1.54 14.05 -7.90
C GLY A 15 -0.67 14.61 -6.77
N GLU A 16 -0.69 15.93 -6.59
CA GLU A 16 0.17 16.67 -5.65
C GLU A 16 -0.04 16.33 -4.17
N ARG A 17 -1.14 15.64 -3.83
CA ARG A 17 -1.41 15.19 -2.47
C ARG A 17 -0.54 14.00 -2.06
N LEU A 18 0.00 13.25 -3.02
CA LEU A 18 0.95 12.18 -2.76
C LEU A 18 2.37 12.75 -2.82
N GLN A 19 3.04 12.81 -1.67
CA GLN A 19 4.41 13.31 -1.58
C GLN A 19 5.38 12.19 -1.25
N TRP A 20 6.51 12.17 -1.94
CA TRP A 20 7.60 11.22 -1.70
C TRP A 20 8.61 11.86 -0.76
N GLU A 21 8.65 11.41 0.49
CA GLU A 21 9.47 12.03 1.54
C GLU A 21 10.40 11.00 2.19
N PRO A 22 11.61 11.41 2.64
CA PRO A 22 12.50 10.52 3.37
C PRO A 22 11.84 9.93 4.62
N SER A 23 11.99 8.62 4.80
CA SER A 23 11.50 7.88 5.96
C SER A 23 12.63 6.99 6.50
N ARG A 24 12.34 5.73 6.83
CA ARG A 24 13.32 4.79 7.39
C ARG A 24 14.55 4.64 6.47
N GLY A 25 15.73 4.82 7.04
CA GLY A 25 17.01 4.67 6.33
C GLY A 25 17.22 5.70 5.20
N GLY A 26 16.48 6.81 5.19
CA GLY A 26 16.58 7.85 4.15
C GLY A 26 15.89 7.48 2.82
N ALA A 27 15.28 6.30 2.72
CA ALA A 27 14.49 5.92 1.56
C ALA A 27 13.20 6.75 1.47
N LEU A 28 12.79 7.12 0.26
CA LEU A 28 11.56 7.85 0.02
C LEU A 28 10.36 6.91 0.17
N PHE A 29 9.36 7.34 0.93
CA PHE A 29 8.06 6.67 1.04
C PHE A 29 6.94 7.62 0.63
N PRO A 30 5.90 7.10 -0.04
CA PRO A 30 4.76 7.91 -0.43
C PRO A 30 3.87 8.19 0.79
N HIS A 31 3.65 9.46 1.11
CA HIS A 31 2.68 9.93 2.10
C HIS A 31 1.55 10.66 1.38
N LEU A 32 0.30 10.22 1.59
CA LEU A 32 -0.88 10.87 1.04
C LEU A 32 -1.45 11.88 2.04
N TYR A 33 -1.43 13.16 1.67
CA TYR A 33 -1.99 14.26 2.46
C TYR A 33 -3.47 14.47 2.12
N GLY A 34 -4.33 13.67 2.76
CA GLY A 34 -5.78 13.72 2.61
C GLY A 34 -6.42 12.33 2.56
N PRO A 35 -7.74 12.25 2.34
CA PRO A 35 -8.41 10.96 2.19
C PRO A 35 -7.98 10.28 0.87
N LEU A 36 -7.89 8.95 0.91
CA LEU A 36 -7.73 8.11 -0.27
C LEU A 36 -9.04 8.03 -1.04
N ASP A 37 -9.06 8.51 -2.29
CA ASP A 37 -10.17 8.27 -3.22
C ASP A 37 -10.03 6.86 -3.80
N LEU A 38 -11.04 6.00 -3.57
CA LEU A 38 -11.03 4.61 -4.04
C LEU A 38 -11.10 4.50 -5.58
N LYS A 39 -11.34 5.59 -6.30
CA LYS A 39 -11.14 5.61 -7.76
C LYS A 39 -9.69 5.32 -8.19
N ALA A 40 -8.73 5.55 -7.28
CA ALA A 40 -7.32 5.21 -7.49
C ALA A 40 -7.00 3.73 -7.19
N LEU A 41 -7.96 2.94 -6.70
CA LEU A 41 -7.76 1.53 -6.38
C LEU A 41 -7.62 0.72 -7.67
N LEU A 42 -6.45 0.11 -7.86
CA LEU A 42 -6.22 -0.83 -8.94
C LEU A 42 -6.80 -2.20 -8.60
N TRP A 43 -6.62 -2.60 -7.34
CA TRP A 43 -7.12 -3.86 -6.81
C TRP A 43 -6.97 -3.95 -5.30
N ASP A 44 -7.78 -4.81 -4.68
CA ASP A 44 -7.64 -5.25 -3.30
C ASP A 44 -7.56 -6.79 -3.20
N GLU A 45 -6.99 -7.28 -2.10
CA GLU A 45 -6.93 -8.71 -1.80
C GLU A 45 -6.75 -8.95 -0.29
N PRO A 46 -7.33 -10.03 0.28
CA PRO A 46 -7.02 -10.43 1.64
C PRO A 46 -5.52 -10.67 1.86
N LEU A 47 -4.98 -10.10 2.93
CA LEU A 47 -3.58 -10.26 3.31
C LEU A 47 -3.43 -11.45 4.25
N GLU A 48 -3.21 -12.63 3.66
CA GLU A 48 -3.15 -13.90 4.38
C GLU A 48 -2.14 -13.86 5.54
N LEU A 49 -2.55 -14.40 6.69
CA LEU A 49 -1.68 -14.57 7.85
C LEU A 49 -1.06 -15.98 7.81
N GLY A 50 0.27 -16.05 7.74
CA GLY A 50 1.02 -17.29 7.79
C GLY A 50 1.02 -17.93 9.17
N ALA A 51 1.36 -19.23 9.20
CA ALA A 51 1.49 -19.99 10.44
C ALA A 51 2.61 -19.47 11.35
N ASP A 52 3.57 -18.73 10.80
CA ASP A 52 4.65 -18.03 11.53
C ASP A 52 4.21 -16.68 12.12
N GLY A 53 2.94 -16.30 11.93
CA GLY A 53 2.40 -15.02 12.37
C GLY A 53 2.76 -13.84 11.48
N ARG A 54 3.39 -14.06 10.31
CA ARG A 54 3.68 -13.00 9.34
C ARG A 54 2.66 -12.97 8.22
N HIS A 55 2.33 -11.77 7.76
CA HIS A 55 1.49 -11.60 6.59
C HIS A 55 2.25 -11.98 5.32
N ARG A 56 1.62 -12.76 4.44
CA ARG A 56 2.16 -13.11 3.12
C ARG A 56 1.62 -12.13 2.08
N LEU A 57 2.53 -11.47 1.37
CA LEU A 57 2.13 -10.63 0.24
C LEU A 57 1.67 -11.50 -0.95
N PRO A 58 0.58 -11.12 -1.62
CA PRO A 58 0.13 -11.79 -2.84
C PRO A 58 1.19 -11.77 -3.96
N ALA A 59 1.18 -12.78 -4.84
CA ALA A 59 2.14 -12.90 -5.94
C ALA A 59 2.09 -11.73 -6.96
N ARG A 60 0.95 -11.01 -7.01
CA ARG A 60 0.75 -9.82 -7.84
C ARG A 60 1.46 -8.57 -7.32
N VAL A 61 1.99 -8.59 -6.09
CA VAL A 61 2.90 -7.56 -5.61
C VAL A 61 4.24 -7.78 -6.32
N LEU A 62 4.43 -7.06 -7.44
CA LEU A 62 5.70 -7.09 -8.16
C LEU A 62 6.77 -6.39 -7.30
N PRO A 63 8.00 -6.93 -7.25
CA PRO A 63 9.14 -6.27 -6.64
C PRO A 63 9.58 -5.02 -7.42
#